data_AF-A0A355R0W9-F1
#
_entry.id   AF-A0A355R0W9-F1
#
_cell.length_a   1.000
_cell.length_b   1.000
_cell.length_c   1.000
_cell.angle_alpha   90.00
_cell.angle_beta   90.00
_cell.angle_gamma   90.00
#
_symmetry.space_group_name_H-M   'P 1'
#
loop_
_entity.id
_entity.type
_entity.pdbx_description
1 polymer ?
#
loop_
_entity_poly.entity_id
_entity_poly.type
_entity_poly.pdbx_seq_one_letter_code
_entity_poly.pdbx_strand_id
1 'polypeptide(L)'
;MHTDLWNYALTLYARPGVEAACLELQALGGDVCLLLCATWLQARGVPVLGERAQALQELAEPWQRDVVTPLRSLRQQWRATASGDAQLAALREQVKGLELQAEKALLERLQERSQQWPVGSHEP
;
A
#
# COMPACT_ATOMS: atom_id res chain seq x y z
N MET A 1 -11.78 16.76 -0.25
CA MET A 1 -12.33 15.43 -0.61
C MET A 1 -11.19 14.65 -1.27
N HIS A 2 -10.74 13.55 -0.67
CA HIS A 2 -9.76 12.69 -1.34
C HIS A 2 -10.52 11.81 -2.34
N THR A 3 -10.48 12.21 -3.61
CA THR A 3 -11.28 11.59 -4.68
C THR A 3 -10.75 10.22 -5.09
N ASP A 4 -9.52 9.86 -4.67
CA ASP A 4 -8.91 8.56 -4.87
C ASP A 4 -8.05 8.14 -3.66
N LEU A 5 -7.90 6.83 -3.49
CA LEU A 5 -7.17 6.16 -2.42
C LEU A 5 -5.67 6.49 -2.49
N TRP A 6 -5.11 6.72 -3.67
CA TRP A 6 -3.70 7.08 -3.84
C TRP A 6 -3.37 8.43 -3.21
N ASN A 7 -4.15 9.47 -3.51
CA ASN A 7 -3.98 10.81 -2.94
C ASN A 7 -4.27 10.81 -1.43
N TYR A 8 -5.21 10.00 -0.98
CA TYR A 8 -5.41 9.77 0.45
C TYR A 8 -4.16 9.14 1.09
N ALA A 9 -3.60 8.09 0.48
CA ALA A 9 -2.40 7.43 0.96
C ALA A 9 -1.22 8.39 1.05
N LEU A 10 -0.97 9.20 0.03
CA LEU A 10 0.08 10.23 0.05
C LEU A 10 -0.12 11.23 1.18
N THR A 11 -1.36 11.68 1.40
CA THR A 11 -1.69 12.65 2.46
C THR A 11 -1.54 12.03 3.85
N LEU A 12 -1.94 10.77 4.01
CA LEU A 12 -1.82 10.04 5.27
C LEU A 12 -0.33 9.78 5.58
N TYR A 13 0.45 9.35 4.59
CA TYR A 13 1.87 9.05 4.75
C TYR A 13 2.69 10.30 5.12
N ALA A 14 2.27 11.49 4.67
CA ALA A 14 2.91 12.76 5.04
C ALA A 14 2.69 13.18 6.51
N ARG A 15 1.84 12.49 7.27
CA ARG A 15 1.58 12.81 8.68
C ARG A 15 2.71 12.30 9.58
N PRO A 16 3.08 13.04 10.63
CA PRO A 16 4.09 12.59 11.59
C PRO A 16 3.76 11.21 12.17
N GLY A 17 4.75 10.31 12.18
CA GLY A 17 4.64 8.96 12.74
C GLY A 17 4.00 7.91 11.83
N VAL A 18 3.34 8.28 10.72
CA VAL A 18 2.71 7.30 9.82
C VAL A 18 3.75 6.47 9.08
N GLU A 19 4.80 7.11 8.55
CA GLU A 19 5.91 6.40 7.92
C GLU A 19 6.52 5.35 8.86
N ALA A 20 6.79 5.73 10.12
CA ALA A 20 7.33 4.80 11.12
C ALA A 20 6.39 3.61 11.37
N ALA A 21 5.10 3.87 11.56
CA ALA A 21 4.09 2.82 11.75
C ALA A 21 3.98 1.89 10.52
N CYS A 22 4.05 2.43 9.30
CA CYS A 22 4.07 1.63 8.08
C CYS A 22 5.32 0.74 7.99
N LEU A 23 6.49 1.27 8.37
CA LEU A 23 7.74 0.51 8.38
C LEU A 23 7.71 -0.62 9.42
N GLU A 24 7.17 -0.37 10.62
CA GLU A 24 6.96 -1.40 11.64
C GLU A 24 6.03 -2.51 11.14
N LEU A 25 4.91 -2.14 10.51
CA LEU A 25 4.01 -3.10 9.89
C LEU A 25 4.72 -3.93 8.81
N GLN A 26 5.51 -3.30 7.93
CA GLN A 26 6.28 -4.00 6.91
C GLN A 26 7.29 -4.98 7.51
N ALA A 27 7.94 -4.61 8.62
CA ALA A 27 8.89 -5.49 9.32
C ALA A 27 8.21 -6.75 9.89
N LEU A 28 6.92 -6.66 10.22
CA LEU A 28 6.09 -7.79 10.64
C LEU A 28 5.48 -8.58 9.46
N GLY A 29 5.81 -8.21 8.21
CA GLY A 29 5.26 -8.83 7.00
C GLY A 29 3.87 -8.31 6.61
N GLY A 30 3.39 -7.24 7.23
CA GLY A 30 2.09 -6.65 6.92
C GLY A 30 2.07 -5.85 5.62
N ASP A 31 0.88 -5.76 5.03
CA ASP A 31 0.65 -5.04 3.79
C ASP A 31 0.20 -3.59 4.06
N VAL A 32 1.10 -2.65 3.76
CA VAL A 32 0.83 -1.21 3.89
C VAL A 32 -0.29 -0.75 2.96
N CYS A 33 -0.43 -1.34 1.76
CA CYS A 33 -1.52 -0.98 0.84
C CYS A 33 -2.89 -1.36 1.42
N LEU A 34 -2.98 -2.53 2.07
CA LEU A 34 -4.20 -2.94 2.78
C LEU A 34 -4.49 -2.03 3.98
N LEU A 35 -3.48 -1.67 4.78
CA LEU A 35 -3.66 -0.73 5.89
C LEU A 35 -4.17 0.63 5.40
N LEU A 36 -3.56 1.19 4.35
CA LEU A 36 -3.96 2.47 3.75
C LEU A 36 -5.39 2.38 3.21
N CYS A 37 -5.75 1.28 2.55
CA CYS A 37 -7.12 1.03 2.09
C CYS A 37 -8.11 0.98 3.27
N ALA A 38 -7.78 0.27 4.35
CA ALA A 38 -8.64 0.15 5.53
C ALA A 38 -8.90 1.51 6.19
N THR A 39 -7.85 2.33 6.37
CA THR A 39 -8.01 3.68 6.93
C THR A 39 -8.81 4.60 6.01
N TRP A 40 -8.68 4.48 4.70
CA TRP A 40 -9.49 5.23 3.73
C TRP A 40 -10.97 4.82 3.77
N LEU A 41 -11.26 3.52 3.85
CA LEU A 41 -12.63 3.01 3.98
C LEU A 41 -13.27 3.46 5.29
N GLN A 42 -12.51 3.45 6.38
CA GLN A 42 -12.93 4.00 7.67
C GLN A 42 -13.26 5.49 7.55
N ALA A 43 -12.40 6.28 6.91
CA ALA A 43 -12.65 7.71 6.69
C ALA A 43 -13.89 7.98 5.81
N ARG A 44 -14.26 7.04 4.93
CA ARG A 44 -15.49 7.07 4.12
C ARG A 44 -16.73 6.56 4.85
N GLY A 45 -16.60 6.06 6.09
CA GLY A 45 -17.71 5.47 6.84
C GLY A 45 -18.19 4.11 6.30
N VAL A 46 -17.34 3.41 5.53
CA VAL A 46 -17.67 2.07 5.04
C VAL A 46 -17.49 1.06 6.18
N PRO A 47 -18.52 0.26 6.53
CA PRO A 47 -18.42 -0.67 7.63
C PRO A 47 -17.41 -1.79 7.33
N VAL A 48 -16.65 -2.15 8.36
CA VAL A 48 -15.69 -3.25 8.34
C VAL A 48 -16.45 -4.55 8.53
N LEU A 49 -16.62 -5.31 7.45
CA LEU A 49 -17.23 -6.63 7.45
C LEU A 49 -16.15 -7.67 7.14
N GLY A 50 -16.20 -8.83 7.80
CA GLY A 50 -15.21 -9.90 7.61
C GLY A 50 -15.08 -10.33 6.14
N GLU A 51 -16.21 -10.46 5.44
CA GLU A 51 -16.26 -10.77 4.00
C GLU A 51 -15.55 -9.72 3.13
N ARG A 52 -15.62 -8.44 3.51
CA ARG A 52 -15.00 -7.34 2.77
C ARG A 52 -13.49 -7.30 3.02
N ALA A 53 -13.08 -7.50 4.26
CA ALA A 53 -11.67 -7.63 4.61
C ALA A 53 -11.03 -8.81 3.87
N GLN A 54 -11.68 -9.96 3.88
CA GLN A 54 -11.25 -11.14 3.14
C GLN A 54 -11.13 -10.87 1.63
N ALA A 55 -12.13 -10.22 1.03
CA ALA A 55 -12.10 -9.87 -0.39
C ALA A 55 -10.97 -8.91 -0.78
N LEU A 56 -10.56 -7.98 0.11
CA LEU A 56 -9.39 -7.13 -0.13
C LEU A 56 -8.09 -7.92 0.00
N GLN A 57 -8.00 -8.79 1.00
CA GLN A 57 -6.82 -9.62 1.22
C GLN A 57 -6.58 -10.56 0.04
N GLU A 58 -7.60 -11.25 -0.44
CA GLU A 58 -7.52 -12.16 -1.60
C GLU A 58 -7.13 -11.42 -2.89
N LEU A 59 -7.55 -10.15 -3.03
CA LEU A 59 -7.14 -9.31 -4.15
C LEU A 59 -5.67 -8.88 -4.05
N ALA A 60 -5.22 -8.53 -2.84
CA ALA A 60 -3.89 -7.99 -2.61
C ALA A 60 -2.79 -9.06 -2.58
N GLU A 61 -3.06 -10.22 -1.96
CA GLU A 61 -2.04 -11.23 -1.67
C GLU A 61 -1.24 -11.67 -2.91
N PRO A 62 -1.85 -12.03 -4.06
CA PRO A 62 -1.07 -12.45 -5.22
C PRO A 62 -0.17 -11.33 -5.76
N TRP A 63 -0.69 -10.11 -5.83
CA TRP A 63 0.07 -8.96 -6.31
C TRP A 63 1.22 -8.59 -5.36
N GLN A 64 0.94 -8.64 -4.05
CA GLN A 64 1.94 -8.37 -3.02
C GLN A 64 3.06 -9.41 -3.07
N ARG A 65 2.72 -10.70 -3.19
CA ARG A 65 3.68 -11.81 -3.24
C ARG A 65 4.51 -11.81 -4.53
N ASP A 66 3.87 -11.61 -5.67
CA ASP A 66 4.50 -11.88 -6.97
C ASP A 66 5.11 -10.61 -7.60
N VAL A 67 4.73 -9.41 -7.15
CA VAL A 67 5.18 -8.13 -7.74
C VAL A 67 5.86 -7.23 -6.71
N VAL A 68 5.17 -6.85 -5.64
CA VAL A 68 5.69 -5.84 -4.69
C VAL A 68 6.84 -6.39 -3.84
N THR A 69 6.65 -7.59 -3.27
CA THR A 69 7.64 -8.22 -2.38
C THR A 69 8.97 -8.50 -3.08
N PRO A 70 9.01 -9.03 -4.33
CA PRO A 70 10.26 -9.20 -5.07
C PRO A 70 10.99 -7.89 -5.35
N LEU A 71 10.27 -6.84 -5.78
CA LEU A 71 10.85 -5.51 -6.03
C LEU A 71 11.45 -4.90 -4.76
N ARG A 72 10.69 -4.95 -3.65
CA ARG A 72 11.15 -4.47 -2.34
C ARG A 72 12.37 -5.22 -1.85
N SER A 73 12.35 -6.56 -1.98
CA SER A 73 13.46 -7.42 -1.57
C SER A 73 14.73 -7.09 -2.36
N LEU A 74 14.61 -6.94 -3.68
CA LEU A 74 15.74 -6.57 -4.54
C LEU A 74 16.32 -5.20 -4.17
N ARG A 75 15.46 -4.19 -3.97
CA ARG A 75 15.89 -2.84 -3.54
C ARG A 75 16.60 -2.86 -2.17
N GLN A 76 16.11 -3.68 -1.24
CA GLN A 76 16.71 -3.82 0.10
C GLN A 76 18.07 -4.53 0.03
N GLN A 77 18.17 -5.62 -0.74
CA GLN A 77 19.41 -6.36 -0.95
C GLN A 77 20.52 -5.48 -1.54
N TRP A 78 20.18 -4.59 -2.47
CA TRP A 78 21.15 -3.67 -3.09
C TRP A 78 21.55 -2.47 -2.23
N ARG A 79 20.95 -2.28 -1.05
CA ARG A 79 21.18 -1.07 -0.23
C ARG A 79 22.65 -0.87 0.14
N ALA A 80 23.34 -1.94 0.56
CA ALA A 80 24.74 -1.85 0.98
C ALA A 80 25.68 -1.71 -0.22
N THR A 81 25.49 -2.53 -1.26
CA THR A 81 26.36 -2.58 -2.44
C THR A 81 26.25 -1.34 -3.32
N ALA A 82 25.07 -0.72 -3.42
CA ALA A 82 24.86 0.52 -4.18
C ALA A 82 25.68 1.72 -3.68
N SER A 83 26.19 1.68 -2.44
CA SER A 83 27.03 2.78 -1.92
C SER A 83 28.39 2.88 -2.61
N GLY A 84 28.89 1.78 -3.18
CA GLY A 84 30.18 1.72 -3.88
C GLY A 84 30.07 1.61 -5.41
N ASP A 85 28.85 1.53 -5.96
CA ASP A 85 28.59 1.31 -7.38
C ASP A 85 27.47 2.25 -7.86
N ALA A 86 27.87 3.29 -8.61
CA ALA A 86 26.95 4.30 -9.12
C ALA A 86 25.95 3.75 -10.15
N GLN A 87 26.33 2.73 -10.93
CA GLN A 87 25.42 2.10 -11.90
C GLN A 87 24.36 1.30 -11.15
N LEU A 88 24.77 0.54 -10.12
CA LEU A 88 23.85 -0.18 -9.26
C LEU A 88 22.93 0.76 -8.46
N ALA A 89 23.45 1.90 -7.99
CA ALA A 89 22.64 2.93 -7.33
C ALA A 89 21.54 3.46 -8.25
N ALA A 90 21.85 3.74 -9.51
CA ALA A 90 20.88 4.18 -10.50
C ALA A 90 19.81 3.10 -10.78
N LEU A 91 20.20 1.84 -10.94
CA LEU A 91 19.28 0.72 -11.09
C LEU A 91 18.38 0.55 -9.85
N ARG A 92 18.94 0.70 -8.65
CA ARG A 92 18.19 0.62 -7.39
C ARG A 92 17.11 1.69 -7.30
N GLU A 93 17.38 2.91 -7.74
CA GLU A 93 16.35 3.96 -7.78
C GLU A 93 15.27 3.68 -8.84
N GLN A 94 15.61 3.05 -9.96
CA GLN A 94 14.61 2.58 -10.93
C GLN A 94 13.72 1.48 -10.33
N VAL A 95 14.29 0.51 -9.61
CA VAL A 95 13.53 -0.53 -8.88
C VAL A 95 12.60 0.10 -7.84
N LYS A 96 13.07 1.11 -7.10
CA LYS A 96 12.23 1.88 -6.18
C LYS A 96 11.05 2.54 -6.90
N GLY A 97 11.28 3.12 -8.08
CA GLY A 97 10.23 3.67 -8.92
C GLY A 97 9.20 2.63 -9.34
N LEU A 98 9.65 1.44 -9.76
CA LEU A 98 8.77 0.32 -10.11
C LEU A 98 7.99 -0.22 -8.91
N GLU A 99 8.62 -0.33 -7.72
CA GLU A 99 7.93 -0.72 -6.49
C GLU A 99 6.78 0.24 -6.18
N LEU A 100 7.03 1.57 -6.21
CA LEU A 100 6.00 2.58 -5.97
C LEU A 100 4.86 2.52 -7.01
N GLN A 101 5.18 2.28 -8.29
CA GLN A 101 4.16 2.08 -9.32
C GLN A 101 3.32 0.83 -9.07
N ALA A 102 3.95 -0.27 -8.62
CA ALA A 102 3.26 -1.50 -8.29
C ALA A 102 2.33 -1.35 -7.07
N GLU A 103 2.77 -0.63 -6.03
CA GLU A 103 1.95 -0.28 -4.87
C GLU A 103 0.76 0.60 -5.26
N LYS A 104 0.99 1.61 -6.11
CA LYS A 104 -0.09 2.46 -6.64
C LYS A 104 -1.13 1.64 -7.40
N ALA A 105 -0.71 0.74 -8.29
CA ALA A 105 -1.61 -0.13 -9.04
C ALA A 105 -2.42 -1.06 -8.11
N LEU A 106 -1.84 -1.51 -7.00
CA LEU A 106 -2.59 -2.27 -5.99
C LEU A 106 -3.66 -1.41 -5.30
N LEU A 107 -3.31 -0.20 -4.89
CA LEU A 107 -4.26 0.74 -4.29
C LEU A 107 -5.41 1.07 -5.25
N GLU A 108 -5.15 1.28 -6.55
CA GLU A 108 -6.19 1.49 -7.55
C GLU A 108 -7.16 0.31 -7.64
N ARG A 109 -6.65 -0.93 -7.67
CA ARG A 109 -7.49 -2.15 -7.66
C ARG A 109 -8.31 -2.30 -6.39
N LEU A 110 -7.73 -2.00 -5.23
CA LEU A 110 -8.42 -2.03 -3.94
C LEU A 110 -9.54 -0.98 -3.88
N GLN A 111 -9.30 0.20 -4.44
CA GLN A 111 -10.31 1.25 -4.59
C GLN A 111 -11.46 0.76 -5.48
N GLU A 112 -11.17 0.22 -6.67
CA GLU A 112 -12.17 -0.30 -7.59
C GLU A 112 -13.03 -1.38 -6.93
N ARG A 113 -12.39 -2.34 -6.23
CA ARG A 113 -13.08 -3.42 -5.52
C ARG A 113 -14.07 -2.92 -4.46
N SER A 114 -13.76 -1.80 -3.82
CA SER A 114 -14.51 -1.21 -2.70
C SER A 114 -15.35 0.00 -3.08
N GLN A 115 -15.36 0.41 -4.35
CA GLN A 115 -16.02 1.63 -4.80
C GLN A 115 -17.53 1.60 -4.55
N GLN A 116 -18.16 0.44 -4.75
CA GLN A 116 -19.61 0.25 -4.65
C GLN A 116 -20.08 -0.12 -3.23
N TRP A 117 -19.17 -0.18 -2.25
CA TRP A 117 -19.56 -0.56 -0.90
C TRP A 117 -20.38 0.55 -0.24
N PRO A 118 -21.56 0.22 0.31
CA PRO A 118 -22.38 1.21 0.99
C PRO A 118 -21.63 1.77 2.19
N VAL A 119 -21.68 3.10 2.32
CA VAL A 119 -21.37 3.80 3.56
C VAL A 119 -22.44 3.41 4.57
N GLY A 120 -22.05 3.13 5.81
CA GLY A 120 -23.00 2.78 6.85
C GLY A 120 -24.06 3.87 6.96
N SER A 121 -25.32 3.50 6.77
CA SER A 121 -26.43 4.31 7.24
C SER A 121 -26.17 4.53 8.74
N HIS A 122 -26.08 5.77 9.19
CA HIS A 122 -26.40 6.04 10.58
C HIS A 122 -27.83 5.54 10.77
N GLU A 123 -28.02 4.38 11.40
CA GLU A 123 -29.29 4.10 12.04
C GLU A 123 -29.49 5.14 13.15
N PRO A 124 -30.65 5.82 13.20
CA PRO A 124 -30.97 6.83 14.21
C PRO A 124 -31.09 6.24 15.62
#